data_AF-X1MX39-F1
#
_entry.id   AF-X1MX39-F1
#
_cell.length_a   1.000
_cell.length_b   1.000
_cell.length_c   1.000
_cell.angle_alpha   90.00
_cell.angle_beta   90.00
_cell.angle_gamma   90.00
#
_symmetry.space_group_name_H-M   'P 1'
#
loop_
_entity.id
_entity.type
_entity.pdbx_description
1 polymer ?
#
loop_
_entity_poly.entity_id
_entity_poly.type
_entity_poly.pdbx_seq_one_letter_code
_entity_poly.pdbx_strand_id
1 'polypeptide(L)'
;YRIALEAMEQGVDKVRINPGNMGKRGVLSVANRAKDKGIPLRIGVNSGSLEKGFLDDDLLNREVSGIKTQNHRQIMADAMVQSALRTTALLEEEGFRDIVISLKAADVLTTIFAYQTISDKTPYPLHLGVTATGPCPQGIIKSSIGIGALLVQGIGDTIRVSLTGSPLEEIKLGYEILQSLDLFKEKPILISCPTCGRCQVDLESIVQEVQLGIEKVKIPLIIAIMGCEVNGPGEAK
;
A
#
# COMPACT_ATOMS: atom_id res chain seq x y z
N TYR A 1 -14.50 10.37 16.78
CA TYR A 1 -13.53 11.48 16.95
C TYR A 1 -13.04 11.62 18.41
N ARG A 2 -13.87 11.40 19.45
CA ARG A 2 -13.44 11.49 20.87
C ARG A 2 -12.18 10.67 21.22
N ILE A 3 -12.11 9.40 20.79
CA ILE A 3 -10.92 8.55 21.01
C ILE A 3 -9.67 9.12 20.31
N ALA A 4 -9.83 9.76 19.14
CA ALA A 4 -8.70 10.39 18.45
C ALA A 4 -8.15 11.59 19.24
N LEU A 5 -9.03 12.37 19.88
CA LEU A 5 -8.60 13.47 20.74
C LEU A 5 -7.85 12.95 21.98
N GLU A 6 -8.36 11.90 22.61
CA GLU A 6 -7.69 11.27 23.75
C GLU A 6 -6.33 10.68 23.37
N ALA A 7 -6.23 10.01 22.22
CA ALA A 7 -4.95 9.47 21.74
C ALA A 7 -3.89 10.58 21.54
N MET A 8 -4.30 11.76 21.10
CA MET A 8 -3.41 12.94 21.03
C MET A 8 -3.04 13.46 22.42
N GLU A 9 -3.92 13.33 23.42
CA GLU A 9 -3.56 13.61 24.82
C GLU A 9 -2.50 12.66 25.36
N GLN A 10 -2.59 11.39 25.00
CA GLN A 10 -1.63 10.36 25.39
C GLN A 10 -0.33 10.37 24.55
N GLY A 11 -0.16 11.31 23.62
CA GLY A 11 1.10 11.53 22.90
C GLY A 11 1.31 10.64 21.66
N VAL A 12 0.25 10.25 20.94
CA VAL A 12 0.39 9.53 19.66
C VAL A 12 1.09 10.39 18.60
N ASP A 13 1.95 9.79 17.78
CA ASP A 13 2.74 10.52 16.76
C ASP A 13 1.96 10.90 15.50
N LYS A 14 0.86 10.20 15.20
CA LYS A 14 0.02 10.44 14.01
C LYS A 14 -1.36 9.86 14.20
N VAL A 15 -2.38 10.56 13.69
CA VAL A 15 -3.77 10.08 13.71
C VAL A 15 -4.29 9.86 12.29
N ARG A 16 -4.92 8.70 12.06
CA ARG A 16 -5.68 8.45 10.82
C ARG A 16 -7.15 8.79 11.03
N ILE A 17 -7.70 9.61 10.13
CA ILE A 17 -9.13 9.86 10.04
C ILE A 17 -9.72 9.17 8.80
N ASN A 18 -11.02 8.86 8.85
CA ASN A 18 -11.79 8.36 7.72
C ASN A 18 -13.01 9.27 7.53
N PRO A 19 -13.07 10.08 6.46
CA PRO A 19 -14.20 11.00 6.27
C PRO A 19 -15.53 10.26 6.21
N GLY A 20 -15.56 9.09 5.58
CA GLY A 20 -16.73 8.21 5.48
C GLY A 20 -17.47 7.89 6.77
N ASN A 21 -16.74 7.83 7.88
CA ASN A 21 -17.27 7.49 9.20
C ASN A 21 -17.19 8.68 10.18
N MET A 22 -16.71 9.84 9.72
CA MET A 22 -16.44 11.00 10.56
C MET A 22 -16.97 12.25 9.86
N GLY A 23 -18.16 12.70 10.26
CA GLY A 23 -18.75 13.92 9.70
C GLY A 23 -17.92 15.18 9.98
N LYS A 24 -18.23 16.27 9.25
CA LYS A 24 -17.49 17.55 9.24
C LYS A 24 -17.04 18.02 10.63
N ARG A 25 -17.95 18.06 11.61
CA ARG A 25 -17.64 18.50 12.99
C ARG A 25 -16.53 17.67 13.64
N GLY A 26 -16.54 16.36 13.42
CA GLY A 26 -15.53 15.46 13.96
C GLY A 26 -14.17 15.69 13.32
N VAL A 27 -14.13 15.86 11.99
CA VAL A 27 -12.90 16.17 11.24
C VAL A 27 -12.28 17.46 11.75
N LEU A 28 -13.06 18.54 11.84
CA LEU A 28 -12.58 19.85 12.32
C LEU A 28 -12.09 19.80 13.77
N SER A 29 -12.80 19.07 14.64
CA SER A 29 -12.38 18.92 16.04
C SER A 29 -11.02 18.22 16.14
N VAL A 30 -10.80 17.17 15.34
CA VAL A 30 -9.52 16.44 15.30
C VAL A 30 -8.43 17.30 14.68
N ALA A 31 -8.74 18.07 13.62
CA ALA A 31 -7.79 18.96 12.96
C ALA A 31 -7.28 20.06 13.91
N ASN A 32 -8.18 20.70 14.67
CA ASN A 32 -7.79 21.74 15.62
C ASN A 32 -6.88 21.19 16.71
N ARG A 33 -7.24 20.04 17.30
CA ARG A 33 -6.38 19.39 18.31
C ARG A 33 -5.04 18.93 17.73
N ALA A 34 -5.04 18.40 16.51
CA ALA A 34 -3.82 17.99 15.81
C ALA A 34 -2.88 19.18 15.61
N LYS A 35 -3.43 20.32 15.19
CA LYS A 35 -2.70 21.59 15.01
C LYS A 35 -2.08 22.06 16.32
N ASP A 36 -2.86 22.08 17.40
CA ASP A 36 -2.39 22.51 18.72
C ASP A 36 -1.21 21.68 19.23
N LYS A 37 -1.16 20.39 18.86
CA LYS A 37 -0.13 19.45 19.29
C LYS A 37 0.99 19.21 18.28
N GLY A 38 0.90 19.77 17.08
CA GLY A 38 1.83 19.48 15.99
C GLY A 38 1.81 18.01 15.54
N ILE A 39 0.65 17.35 15.59
CA ILE A 39 0.48 15.94 15.21
C ILE A 39 -0.04 15.85 13.77
N PRO A 40 0.66 15.17 12.84
CA PRO A 40 0.17 15.00 11.47
C PRO A 40 -1.10 14.14 11.41
N LEU A 41 -1.88 14.34 10.34
CA LEU A 41 -3.08 13.56 10.06
C LEU A 41 -2.94 12.75 8.76
N ARG A 42 -3.44 11.52 8.77
CA ARG A 42 -3.68 10.75 7.54
C ARG A 42 -5.16 10.72 7.20
N ILE A 43 -5.56 11.29 6.06
CA ILE A 43 -6.88 11.10 5.46
C ILE A 43 -6.89 9.74 4.78
N GLY A 44 -7.62 8.77 5.33
CA GLY A 44 -7.73 7.43 4.74
C GLY A 44 -9.13 7.15 4.24
N VAL A 45 -9.32 7.17 2.93
CA VAL A 45 -10.57 6.81 2.26
C VAL A 45 -10.53 5.34 1.85
N ASN A 46 -11.55 4.60 2.24
CA ASN A 46 -11.74 3.21 1.83
C ASN A 46 -12.98 3.10 0.96
N SER A 47 -12.93 2.31 -0.11
CA SER A 47 -14.08 2.12 -1.02
C SER A 47 -15.34 1.62 -0.30
N GLY A 48 -15.17 0.80 0.74
CA GLY A 48 -16.27 0.22 1.52
C GLY A 48 -16.92 1.18 2.52
N SER A 49 -16.42 2.40 2.67
CA SER A 49 -16.95 3.39 3.62
C SER A 49 -17.13 4.76 2.97
N LEU A 50 -17.43 4.85 1.67
CA LEU A 50 -17.71 6.14 1.05
C LEU A 50 -19.02 6.73 1.60
N GLU A 51 -19.07 8.06 1.76
CA GLU A 51 -20.28 8.74 2.21
C GLU A 51 -21.39 8.59 1.15
N LYS A 52 -22.64 8.48 1.62
CA LYS A 52 -23.82 8.49 0.74
C LYS A 52 -23.88 9.81 -0.03
N GLY A 53 -23.96 9.75 -1.35
CA GLY A 53 -24.00 10.92 -2.25
C GLY A 53 -22.77 11.13 -3.13
N PHE A 54 -21.69 10.38 -2.94
CA PHE A 54 -20.56 10.36 -3.90
C PHE A 54 -20.75 9.35 -5.04
N LEU A 55 -21.72 8.45 -4.90
CA LEU A 55 -22.01 7.40 -5.86
C LEU A 55 -23.47 7.56 -6.27
N ASP A 56 -23.72 7.61 -7.57
CA ASP A 56 -25.05 7.48 -8.14
C ASP A 56 -25.46 6.00 -8.02
N ASP A 57 -26.52 5.72 -7.25
CA ASP A 57 -26.97 4.36 -6.96
C ASP A 57 -27.31 3.59 -8.26
N ASP A 58 -27.73 4.30 -9.32
CA ASP A 58 -28.04 3.71 -10.63
C ASP A 58 -26.78 3.24 -11.40
N LEU A 59 -25.62 3.85 -11.15
CA LEU A 59 -24.34 3.44 -11.76
C LEU A 59 -23.73 2.21 -11.08
N LEU A 60 -24.04 1.98 -9.80
CA LEU A 60 -23.66 0.78 -9.06
C LEU A 60 -24.56 -0.42 -9.39
N ASN A 61 -25.86 -0.18 -9.62
CA ASN A 61 -26.86 -1.24 -9.85
C ASN A 61 -26.85 -1.82 -11.29
N ARG A 62 -26.08 -1.24 -12.20
CA ARG A 62 -25.87 -1.78 -13.56
C ARG A 62 -24.81 -2.88 -13.58
N GLU A 63 -24.98 -3.93 -12.77
CA GLU A 63 -24.15 -5.14 -12.85
C GLU A 63 -25.02 -6.40 -12.86
N VAL A 64 -25.02 -7.10 -14.00
CA VAL A 64 -25.80 -8.34 -14.23
C VAL A 64 -24.95 -9.60 -14.04
N SER A 65 -23.64 -9.51 -13.73
CA SER A 65 -22.77 -10.71 -13.78
C SER A 65 -21.63 -10.82 -12.76
N GLY A 66 -21.51 -9.91 -11.78
CA GLY A 66 -20.46 -9.98 -10.76
C GLY A 66 -19.03 -9.67 -11.27
N ILE A 67 -18.88 -9.26 -12.53
CA ILE A 67 -17.62 -8.80 -13.12
C ILE A 67 -17.63 -7.26 -13.16
N LYS A 68 -16.72 -6.63 -12.42
CA LYS A 68 -16.53 -5.19 -12.46
C LYS A 68 -15.95 -4.74 -13.80
N THR A 69 -16.67 -3.87 -14.50
CA THR A 69 -16.17 -3.23 -15.72
C THR A 69 -15.09 -2.20 -15.40
N GLN A 70 -14.25 -1.84 -16.38
CA GLN A 70 -13.27 -0.76 -16.21
C GLN A 70 -13.95 0.57 -15.82
N ASN A 71 -15.10 0.88 -16.44
CA ASN A 71 -15.89 2.07 -16.09
C ASN A 71 -16.31 2.08 -14.62
N HIS A 72 -16.80 0.95 -14.09
CA HIS A 72 -17.17 0.85 -12.68
C HIS A 72 -15.98 1.11 -11.75
N ARG A 73 -14.80 0.55 -12.10
CA ARG A 73 -13.58 0.78 -11.32
C ARG A 73 -13.16 2.25 -11.31
N GLN A 74 -13.27 2.93 -12.45
CA GLN A 74 -12.94 4.35 -12.56
C GLN A 74 -13.93 5.22 -11.76
N ILE A 75 -15.23 4.96 -11.86
CA ILE A 75 -16.25 5.68 -11.10
C ILE A 75 -15.98 5.56 -9.58
N MET A 76 -15.69 4.35 -9.11
CA MET A 76 -15.33 4.12 -7.70
C MET A 76 -14.05 4.85 -7.31
N ALA A 77 -13.03 4.80 -8.17
CA ALA A 77 -11.77 5.52 -7.95
C ALA A 77 -12.00 7.03 -7.85
N ASP A 78 -12.76 7.62 -8.77
CA ASP A 78 -13.06 9.05 -8.79
C ASP A 78 -13.85 9.49 -7.55
N ALA A 79 -14.83 8.70 -7.10
CA ALA A 79 -15.56 8.94 -5.86
C ALA A 79 -14.63 8.95 -4.63
N MET A 80 -13.68 8.01 -4.57
CA MET A 80 -12.67 7.97 -3.50
C MET A 80 -11.75 9.20 -3.53
N VAL A 81 -11.30 9.59 -4.71
CA VAL A 81 -10.46 10.78 -4.91
C VAL A 81 -11.21 12.05 -4.48
N GLN A 82 -12.45 12.22 -4.92
CA GLN A 82 -13.28 13.36 -4.53
C GLN A 82 -13.49 13.45 -3.02
N SER A 83 -13.76 12.32 -2.35
CA SER A 83 -13.89 12.28 -0.89
C SER A 83 -12.61 12.73 -0.18
N ALA A 84 -11.44 12.28 -0.65
CA ALA A 84 -10.16 12.68 -0.10
C ALA A 84 -9.85 14.17 -0.34
N LEU A 85 -10.04 14.66 -1.57
CA LEU A 85 -9.78 16.06 -1.92
C LEU A 85 -10.72 17.02 -1.19
N ARG A 86 -12.01 16.67 -1.05
CA ARG A 86 -12.97 17.47 -0.27
C ARG A 86 -12.56 17.57 1.20
N THR A 87 -12.11 16.46 1.79
CA THR A 87 -11.61 16.45 3.18
C THR A 87 -10.32 17.25 3.30
N THR A 88 -9.44 17.15 2.30
CA THR A 88 -8.18 17.91 2.24
C THR A 88 -8.45 19.41 2.20
N ALA A 89 -9.31 19.87 1.29
CA ALA A 89 -9.71 21.28 1.19
C ALA A 89 -10.30 21.80 2.50
N LEU A 90 -11.13 21.00 3.18
CA LEU A 90 -11.67 21.36 4.49
C LEU A 90 -10.59 21.56 5.56
N LEU A 91 -9.54 20.73 5.57
CA LEU A 91 -8.42 20.90 6.49
C LEU A 91 -7.58 22.13 6.12
N GLU A 92 -7.38 22.39 4.83
CA GLU A 92 -6.64 23.55 4.34
C GLU A 92 -7.36 24.87 4.65
N GLU A 93 -8.70 24.90 4.57
CA GLU A 93 -9.53 26.05 4.98
C GLU A 93 -9.32 26.43 6.45
N GLU A 94 -9.06 25.46 7.33
CA GLU A 94 -8.70 25.68 8.75
C GLU A 94 -7.19 25.91 8.97
N GLY A 95 -6.42 25.99 7.88
CA GLY A 95 -4.98 26.18 7.91
C GLY A 95 -4.20 24.98 8.47
N PHE A 96 -4.70 23.75 8.31
CA PHE A 96 -3.99 22.52 8.63
C PHE A 96 -3.39 21.89 7.37
N ARG A 97 -2.07 21.64 7.35
CA ARG A 97 -1.34 21.15 6.16
C ARG A 97 -0.44 19.94 6.42
N ASP A 98 -0.35 19.44 7.66
CA ASP A 98 0.44 18.24 7.97
C ASP A 98 -0.35 16.96 7.62
N ILE A 99 -0.56 16.75 6.32
CA ILE A 99 -1.50 15.77 5.77
C ILE A 99 -0.76 14.66 5.00
N VAL A 100 -1.22 13.43 5.20
CA VAL A 100 -0.93 12.25 4.35
C VAL A 100 -2.26 11.73 3.80
N ILE A 101 -2.29 11.25 2.56
CA ILE A 101 -3.52 10.71 1.95
C ILE A 101 -3.37 9.23 1.65
N SER A 102 -4.45 8.46 1.81
CA SER A 102 -4.51 7.07 1.33
C SER A 102 -5.89 6.74 0.78
N LEU A 103 -5.91 6.04 -0.35
CA LEU A 103 -7.10 5.56 -1.06
C LEU A 103 -6.99 4.03 -1.16
N LYS A 104 -7.82 3.25 -0.46
CA LYS A 104 -7.73 1.78 -0.49
C LYS A 104 -9.03 1.11 -0.92
N ALA A 105 -8.95 0.22 -1.90
CA ALA A 105 -10.02 -0.67 -2.30
C ALA A 105 -9.58 -2.14 -2.20
N ALA A 106 -10.55 -3.06 -2.16
CA ALA A 106 -10.27 -4.50 -2.22
C ALA A 106 -9.98 -4.99 -3.65
N ASP A 107 -10.47 -4.24 -4.65
CA ASP A 107 -10.12 -4.42 -6.06
C ASP A 107 -8.79 -3.70 -6.35
N VAL A 108 -7.84 -4.45 -6.90
CA VAL A 108 -6.47 -3.97 -7.14
C VAL A 108 -6.48 -2.85 -8.18
N LEU A 109 -7.24 -3.00 -9.26
CA LEU A 109 -7.29 -2.04 -10.35
C LEU A 109 -7.99 -0.73 -9.93
N THR A 110 -9.08 -0.80 -9.15
CA THR A 110 -9.67 0.41 -8.54
C THR A 110 -8.66 1.15 -7.67
N THR A 111 -7.85 0.43 -6.89
CA THR A 111 -6.80 1.05 -6.06
C THR A 111 -5.77 1.76 -6.93
N ILE A 112 -5.30 1.11 -8.00
CA ILE A 112 -4.34 1.69 -8.94
C ILE A 112 -4.91 2.96 -9.59
N PHE A 113 -6.13 2.90 -10.14
CA PHE A 113 -6.78 4.05 -10.77
C PHE A 113 -6.97 5.21 -9.80
N ALA A 114 -7.36 4.93 -8.55
CA ALA A 114 -7.53 5.98 -7.55
C ALA A 114 -6.22 6.73 -7.25
N TYR A 115 -5.11 6.00 -7.09
CA TYR A 115 -3.81 6.62 -6.84
C TYR A 115 -3.25 7.36 -8.06
N GLN A 116 -3.40 6.80 -9.26
CA GLN A 116 -3.04 7.51 -10.49
C GLN A 116 -3.81 8.83 -10.59
N THR A 117 -5.14 8.80 -10.41
CA THR A 117 -5.97 10.00 -10.50
C THR A 117 -5.64 11.05 -9.45
N ILE A 118 -5.29 10.68 -8.20
CA ILE A 118 -4.99 11.66 -7.14
C ILE A 118 -3.56 12.19 -7.21
N SER A 119 -2.61 11.45 -7.76
CA SER A 119 -1.18 11.80 -7.74
C SER A 119 -0.88 13.17 -8.35
N ASP A 120 -1.58 13.53 -9.43
CA ASP A 120 -1.43 14.85 -10.07
C ASP A 120 -2.30 15.95 -9.45
N LYS A 121 -3.11 15.63 -8.43
CA LYS A 121 -4.13 16.53 -7.86
C LYS A 121 -3.80 16.97 -6.43
N THR A 122 -2.72 16.46 -5.85
CA THR A 122 -2.36 16.78 -4.47
C THR A 122 -0.85 16.84 -4.28
N PRO A 123 -0.33 17.80 -3.49
CA PRO A 123 1.09 17.82 -3.13
C PRO A 123 1.40 16.94 -1.91
N TYR A 124 0.38 16.35 -1.26
CA TYR A 124 0.55 15.62 -0.01
C TYR A 124 1.05 14.19 -0.23
N PRO A 125 1.91 13.65 0.66
CA PRO A 125 2.40 12.28 0.58
C PRO A 125 1.26 11.25 0.53
N LEU A 126 1.46 10.20 -0.27
CA LEU A 126 0.53 9.12 -0.52
C LEU A 126 0.96 7.84 0.22
N HIS A 127 0.11 7.36 1.11
CA HIS A 127 0.29 6.09 1.81
C HIS A 127 -0.41 4.94 1.09
N LEU A 128 0.35 4.17 0.30
CA LEU A 128 -0.17 3.10 -0.53
C LEU A 128 -0.59 1.87 0.27
N GLY A 129 -1.43 1.07 -0.39
CA GLY A 129 -1.75 -0.29 0.02
C GLY A 129 -3.08 -0.73 -0.53
N VAL A 130 -3.22 -2.03 -0.77
CA VAL A 130 -4.50 -2.66 -1.09
C VAL A 130 -5.12 -3.16 0.22
N THR A 131 -6.42 -2.94 0.44
CA THR A 131 -7.09 -3.41 1.65
C THR A 131 -7.74 -4.77 1.42
N ALA A 132 -7.93 -5.56 2.50
CA ALA A 132 -8.62 -6.85 2.45
C ALA A 132 -8.07 -7.79 1.35
N THR A 133 -6.75 -7.98 1.33
CA THR A 133 -6.10 -8.79 0.29
C THR A 133 -6.27 -10.29 0.50
N GLY A 134 -6.68 -10.72 1.69
CA GLY A 134 -6.87 -12.13 2.05
C GLY A 134 -5.62 -12.79 2.62
N PRO A 135 -5.66 -14.11 2.87
CA PRO A 135 -4.53 -14.88 3.38
C PRO A 135 -3.47 -15.13 2.30
N CYS A 136 -2.30 -15.62 2.69
CA CYS A 136 -1.29 -16.10 1.74
C CYS A 136 -1.80 -17.33 0.97
N PRO A 137 -1.43 -17.51 -0.32
CA PRO A 137 -0.61 -16.63 -1.15
C PRO A 137 -1.40 -15.50 -1.83
N GLN A 138 -2.73 -15.53 -1.79
CA GLN A 138 -3.59 -14.55 -2.47
C GLN A 138 -3.28 -13.10 -2.08
N GLY A 139 -3.11 -12.86 -0.78
CA GLY A 139 -2.81 -11.54 -0.24
C GLY A 139 -1.45 -11.00 -0.69
N ILE A 140 -0.47 -11.89 -0.86
CA ILE A 140 0.86 -11.56 -1.37
C ILE A 140 0.72 -11.04 -2.79
N ILE A 141 0.10 -11.84 -3.67
CA ILE A 141 -0.06 -11.51 -5.10
C ILE A 141 -0.81 -10.19 -5.27
N LYS A 142 -1.95 -10.02 -4.59
CA LYS A 142 -2.75 -8.77 -4.70
C LYS A 142 -1.99 -7.54 -4.22
N SER A 143 -1.24 -7.67 -3.12
CA SER A 143 -0.44 -6.57 -2.57
C SER A 143 0.72 -6.20 -3.51
N SER A 144 1.47 -7.19 -3.99
CA SER A 144 2.61 -6.97 -4.90
C SER A 144 2.18 -6.32 -6.22
N ILE A 145 1.07 -6.77 -6.81
CA ILE A 145 0.54 -6.15 -8.05
C ILE A 145 0.08 -4.71 -7.78
N GLY A 146 -0.73 -4.49 -6.74
CA GLY A 146 -1.32 -3.18 -6.49
C GLY A 146 -0.30 -2.12 -6.06
N ILE A 147 0.62 -2.47 -5.16
CA ILE A 147 1.65 -1.56 -4.67
C ILE A 147 2.75 -1.42 -5.73
N GLY A 148 3.25 -2.52 -6.28
CA GLY A 148 4.34 -2.51 -7.25
C GLY A 148 4.00 -1.71 -8.51
N ALA A 149 2.79 -1.85 -9.05
CA ALA A 149 2.35 -1.10 -10.22
C ALA A 149 2.40 0.43 -10.00
N LEU A 150 2.11 0.91 -8.79
CA LEU A 150 2.14 2.34 -8.45
C LEU A 150 3.57 2.82 -8.20
N LEU A 151 4.37 2.04 -7.48
CA LEU A 151 5.77 2.39 -7.20
C LEU A 151 6.61 2.47 -8.48
N VAL A 152 6.39 1.58 -9.46
CA VAL A 152 7.04 1.66 -10.79
C VAL A 152 6.73 2.98 -11.51
N GLN A 153 5.58 3.59 -11.24
CA GLN A 153 5.19 4.89 -11.80
C GLN A 153 5.72 6.08 -10.97
N GLY A 154 6.50 5.82 -9.91
CA GLY A 154 6.96 6.86 -8.99
C GLY A 154 5.89 7.38 -8.03
N ILE A 155 4.77 6.67 -7.88
CA ILE A 155 3.65 7.09 -7.02
C ILE A 155 3.77 6.39 -5.67
N GLY A 156 3.89 7.17 -4.59
CA GLY A 156 3.78 6.72 -3.20
C GLY A 156 5.01 6.99 -2.34
N ASP A 157 4.77 7.33 -1.08
CA ASP A 157 5.80 7.80 -0.13
C ASP A 157 5.96 6.86 1.06
N THR A 158 4.93 6.05 1.32
CA THR A 158 4.94 5.00 2.34
C THR A 158 3.96 3.92 1.94
N ILE A 159 4.22 2.67 2.32
CA ILE A 159 3.37 1.52 1.97
C ILE A 159 2.86 0.81 3.22
N ARG A 160 1.74 0.10 3.08
CA ARG A 160 1.34 -0.96 4.01
C ARG A 160 0.71 -2.10 3.23
N VAL A 161 1.28 -3.29 3.39
CA VAL A 161 0.69 -4.58 3.03
C VAL A 161 -0.41 -4.93 4.04
N SER A 162 -1.55 -5.49 3.60
CA SER A 162 -2.71 -5.79 4.48
C SER A 162 -3.16 -7.24 4.36
N LEU A 163 -2.39 -8.18 4.94
CA LEU A 163 -2.67 -9.62 4.88
C LEU A 163 -3.65 -10.04 5.96
N THR A 164 -4.43 -11.10 5.68
CA THR A 164 -5.09 -11.85 6.76
C THR A 164 -4.05 -12.80 7.38
N GLY A 165 -3.24 -12.30 8.31
CA GLY A 165 -2.15 -13.07 8.92
C GLY A 165 -1.29 -12.27 9.90
N SER A 166 -0.06 -12.73 10.11
CA SER A 166 0.89 -12.09 11.02
C SER A 166 1.34 -10.72 10.49
N PRO A 167 1.38 -9.67 11.33
CA PRO A 167 1.96 -8.37 10.96
C PRO A 167 3.44 -8.46 10.57
N LEU A 168 4.17 -9.45 11.09
CA LEU A 168 5.58 -9.67 10.71
C LEU A 168 5.71 -10.06 9.23
N GLU A 169 4.76 -10.82 8.70
CA GLU A 169 4.71 -11.19 7.29
C GLU A 169 4.32 -9.98 6.42
N GLU A 170 3.45 -9.08 6.90
CA GLU A 170 3.17 -7.81 6.22
C GLU A 170 4.45 -6.96 6.06
N ILE A 171 5.26 -6.89 7.12
CA ILE A 171 6.53 -6.15 7.14
C ILE A 171 7.54 -6.78 6.18
N LYS A 172 7.73 -8.11 6.26
CA LYS A 172 8.61 -8.85 5.35
C LYS A 172 8.24 -8.58 3.91
N LEU A 173 6.97 -8.78 3.53
CA LEU A 173 6.51 -8.55 2.17
C LEU A 173 6.66 -7.08 1.73
N GLY A 174 6.45 -6.12 2.63
CA GLY A 174 6.69 -4.71 2.34
C GLY A 174 8.13 -4.43 1.91
N TYR A 175 9.11 -5.00 2.62
CA TYR A 175 10.52 -4.89 2.25
C TYR A 175 10.83 -5.61 0.94
N GLU A 176 10.30 -6.82 0.72
CA GLU A 176 10.48 -7.56 -0.54
C GLU A 176 9.97 -6.78 -1.75
N ILE A 177 8.80 -6.13 -1.66
CA ILE A 177 8.26 -5.28 -2.73
C ILE A 177 9.19 -4.10 -3.02
N LEU A 178 9.67 -3.39 -1.98
CA LEU A 178 10.54 -2.24 -2.15
C LEU A 178 11.91 -2.64 -2.72
N GLN A 179 12.48 -3.74 -2.23
CA GLN A 179 13.77 -4.26 -2.66
C GLN A 179 13.72 -4.76 -4.12
N SER A 180 12.63 -5.40 -4.52
CA SER A 180 12.39 -5.84 -5.91
C SER A 180 12.34 -4.69 -6.93
N LEU A 181 12.15 -3.46 -6.45
CA LEU A 181 12.11 -2.23 -7.26
C LEU A 181 13.34 -1.32 -6.99
N ASP A 182 14.38 -1.84 -6.33
CA ASP A 182 15.57 -1.09 -5.93
C ASP A 182 15.31 0.14 -5.02
N LEU A 183 14.14 0.20 -4.38
CA LEU A 183 13.75 1.28 -3.47
C LEU A 183 14.21 1.06 -2.02
N PHE A 184 14.71 -0.14 -1.70
CA PHE A 184 15.25 -0.48 -0.38
C PHE A 184 16.50 -1.34 -0.52
N LYS A 185 17.63 -0.87 0.01
CA LYS A 185 18.97 -1.46 -0.18
C LYS A 185 19.69 -1.69 1.15
N GLU A 186 19.01 -2.27 2.14
CA GLU A 186 19.63 -2.60 3.44
C GLU A 186 19.71 -4.10 3.73
N LYS A 187 19.16 -4.94 2.84
CA LYS A 187 19.12 -6.40 3.01
C LYS A 187 19.81 -7.10 1.83
N PRO A 188 20.25 -8.34 2.03
CA PRO A 188 20.67 -9.20 0.93
C PRO A 188 19.55 -9.41 -0.10
N ILE A 189 19.94 -9.61 -1.36
CA ILE A 189 19.07 -10.09 -2.42
C ILE A 189 19.59 -11.47 -2.83
N LEU A 190 18.73 -12.47 -2.74
CA LEU A 190 19.04 -13.82 -3.17
C LEU A 190 18.48 -14.04 -4.58
N ILE A 191 19.36 -14.29 -5.54
CA ILE A 191 19.03 -14.63 -6.92
C ILE A 191 19.33 -16.11 -7.12
N SER A 192 18.35 -16.87 -7.59
CA SER A 192 18.54 -18.27 -7.92
C SER A 192 17.85 -18.62 -9.22
N CYS A 193 18.51 -19.42 -10.05
CA CYS A 193 17.85 -19.94 -11.25
C CYS A 193 16.73 -20.92 -10.86
N PRO A 194 15.69 -21.08 -11.71
CA PRO A 194 14.81 -22.24 -11.59
C PRO A 194 15.61 -23.53 -11.79
N THR A 195 15.14 -24.64 -11.22
CA THR A 195 15.68 -25.96 -11.56
C THR A 195 15.27 -26.35 -12.98
N CYS A 196 16.12 -27.12 -13.67
CA CYS A 196 15.82 -27.70 -14.98
C CYS A 196 16.62 -28.99 -15.18
N GLY A 197 16.44 -29.67 -16.32
CA GLY A 197 17.15 -30.93 -16.62
C GLY A 197 18.68 -30.82 -16.71
N ARG A 198 19.25 -29.62 -16.61
CA ARG A 198 20.70 -29.36 -16.56
C ARG A 198 21.23 -29.14 -15.14
N CYS A 199 20.36 -29.12 -14.13
CA CYS A 199 20.77 -28.87 -12.75
C CYS A 199 21.67 -30.02 -12.27
N GLN A 200 22.87 -29.68 -11.81
CA GLN A 200 23.90 -30.66 -11.40
C GLN A 200 24.01 -30.81 -9.88
N VAL A 201 23.30 -29.96 -9.13
CA VAL A 201 23.33 -29.91 -7.66
C VAL A 201 21.91 -29.91 -7.10
N ASP A 202 21.80 -30.22 -5.81
CA ASP A 202 20.56 -30.02 -5.06
C ASP A 202 20.36 -28.53 -4.75
N LEU A 203 19.95 -27.79 -5.78
CA LEU A 203 19.82 -26.34 -5.72
C LEU A 203 18.78 -25.88 -4.70
N GLU A 204 17.69 -26.63 -4.53
CA GLU A 204 16.62 -26.27 -3.61
C GLU A 204 17.10 -26.26 -2.16
N SER A 205 17.80 -27.32 -1.73
CA SER A 205 18.36 -27.41 -0.38
C SER A 205 19.39 -26.30 -0.11
N ILE A 206 20.26 -26.02 -1.08
CA ILE A 206 21.28 -24.95 -0.95
C ILE A 206 20.61 -23.58 -0.82
N VAL A 207 19.61 -23.28 -1.66
CA VAL A 207 18.88 -22.01 -1.62
C VAL A 207 18.15 -21.83 -0.28
N GLN A 208 17.49 -22.88 0.23
CA GLN A 208 16.81 -22.82 1.53
C GLN A 208 17.77 -22.58 2.70
N GLU A 209 18.93 -23.26 2.71
CA GLU A 209 19.96 -23.06 3.74
C GLU A 209 20.47 -21.62 3.73
N VAL A 210 20.79 -21.08 2.54
CA VAL A 210 21.27 -19.71 2.42
C VAL A 210 20.18 -18.71 2.80
N GLN A 211 18.93 -18.92 2.37
CA GLN A 211 17.80 -18.04 2.72
C GLN A 211 17.63 -17.92 4.24
N LEU A 212 17.73 -19.03 4.98
CA LEU A 212 17.67 -19.03 6.45
C LEU A 212 18.89 -18.31 7.07
N GLY A 213 20.07 -18.51 6.50
CA GLY A 213 21.31 -17.87 6.97
C GLY A 213 21.32 -16.35 6.84
N ILE A 214 20.63 -15.80 5.82
CA ILE A 214 20.66 -14.37 5.50
C ILE A 214 19.53 -13.54 6.11
N GLU A 215 18.51 -14.15 6.73
CA GLU A 215 17.30 -13.43 7.20
C GLU A 215 17.61 -12.24 8.14
N LYS A 216 18.68 -12.36 8.94
CA LYS A 216 19.10 -11.33 9.91
C LYS A 216 20.21 -10.41 9.41
N VAL A 217 20.72 -10.64 8.21
CA VAL A 217 21.82 -9.85 7.63
C VAL A 217 21.26 -8.51 7.15
N LYS A 218 21.93 -7.42 7.53
CA LYS A 218 21.56 -6.04 7.19
C LYS A 218 22.60 -5.37 6.28
N ILE A 219 23.10 -6.14 5.33
CA ILE A 219 24.12 -5.71 4.39
C ILE A 219 23.54 -5.85 2.99
N PRO A 220 23.60 -4.81 2.14
CA PRO A 220 23.15 -4.90 0.76
C PRO A 220 24.14 -5.68 -0.09
N LEU A 221 23.94 -6.99 -0.16
CA LEU A 221 24.75 -7.90 -0.96
C LEU A 221 23.84 -8.73 -1.87
N ILE A 222 24.30 -8.99 -3.08
CA ILE A 222 23.62 -9.87 -4.02
C ILE A 222 24.28 -11.24 -3.91
N ILE A 223 23.48 -12.26 -3.65
CA ILE A 223 23.92 -13.65 -3.61
C ILE A 223 23.28 -14.37 -4.78
N ALA A 224 24.10 -14.84 -5.72
CA ALA A 224 23.64 -15.65 -6.85
C ALA A 224 23.94 -17.13 -6.56
N ILE A 225 22.92 -17.99 -6.61
CA ILE A 225 23.04 -19.45 -6.47
C ILE A 225 22.48 -20.14 -7.70
N MET A 226 23.33 -20.87 -8.42
CA MET A 226 23.01 -21.37 -9.76
C MET A 226 23.23 -22.87 -9.85
N GLY A 227 22.32 -23.57 -10.53
CA GLY A 227 22.31 -25.03 -10.60
C GLY A 227 23.23 -25.64 -11.67
N CYS A 228 23.78 -24.84 -12.59
CA CYS A 228 24.67 -25.31 -13.66
C CYS A 228 25.55 -24.17 -14.23
N GLU A 229 26.52 -24.54 -15.06
CA GLU A 229 27.50 -23.62 -15.66
C GLU A 229 26.94 -22.72 -16.78
N VAL A 230 25.74 -22.99 -17.31
CA VAL A 230 25.22 -22.30 -18.51
C VAL A 230 24.95 -20.82 -18.23
N ASN A 231 24.12 -20.54 -17.22
CA ASN A 231 23.84 -19.17 -16.78
C ASN A 231 24.69 -18.76 -15.56
N GLY A 232 25.26 -19.73 -14.84
CA GLY A 232 25.93 -19.53 -13.57
C GLY A 232 26.97 -18.40 -13.56
N PRO A 233 27.99 -18.45 -14.43
CA PRO A 233 29.03 -17.42 -14.50
C PRO A 233 28.54 -16.05 -14.96
N GLY A 234 27.40 -15.98 -15.65
CA GLY A 234 26.82 -14.72 -16.15
C GLY A 234 25.99 -14.02 -15.08
N GLU A 235 25.15 -14.76 -14.36
CA GLU A 235 24.26 -14.24 -13.32
C GLU A 235 25.00 -13.96 -11.99
N ALA A 236 26.22 -14.48 -11.81
CA ALA A 236 27.06 -14.29 -10.62
C ALA A 236 28.21 -13.27 -10.78
N LYS A 237 28.21 -12.46 -11.85
CA LYS A 237 29.16 -11.35 -12.08
C LYS A 237 28.68 -10.07 -11.41
#